data_AF-A0A2D8BCG9-F1
#
_entry.id   AF-A0A2D8BCG9-F1
#
_cell.length_a   1.000
_cell.length_b   1.000
_cell.length_c   1.000
_cell.angle_alpha   90.00
_cell.angle_beta   90.00
_cell.angle_gamma   90.00
#
_symmetry.space_group_name_H-M   'P 1'
#
loop_
_entity.id
_entity.type
_entity.pdbx_description
1 polymer ?
#
loop_
_entity_poly.entity_id
_entity_poly.type
_entity_poly.pdbx_seq_one_letter_code
_entity_poly.pdbx_strand_id
1 'polypeptide(L)'
;MKTICKLLALSLLLSAASAWAQLKPYTDYEPSQEVTHITTVQVHANMIDDYLEGIRETWVASNKVAKELGHIKDYAVYVSELPSSGDFNVVLVQYFESAEKMQPSKERYDAFMKAWGKANEAKTRELVKNYPAMRDITGEYQLRRISFK
;
A
#
# COMPACT_ATOMS: atom_id res chain seq x y z
N MET A 1 -40.36 38.25 -22.55
CA MET A 1 -40.14 36.80 -22.73
C MET A 1 -38.97 36.45 -23.66
N LYS A 2 -38.93 36.96 -24.90
CA LYS A 2 -37.88 36.58 -25.88
C LYS A 2 -36.44 36.90 -25.44
N THR A 3 -36.23 37.98 -24.68
CA THR A 3 -34.90 38.38 -24.14
C THR A 3 -34.45 37.54 -22.94
N ILE A 4 -35.40 37.12 -22.09
CA ILE A 4 -35.14 36.26 -20.92
C ILE A 4 -34.77 34.84 -21.38
N CYS A 5 -35.44 34.31 -22.42
CA CYS A 5 -35.04 33.04 -23.05
C CYS A 5 -33.63 33.09 -23.66
N LYS A 6 -33.21 34.22 -24.23
CA LYS A 6 -31.87 34.39 -24.81
C LYS A 6 -30.77 34.45 -23.73
N LEU A 7 -31.03 35.11 -22.59
CA LEU A 7 -30.10 35.11 -21.46
C LEU A 7 -29.96 33.72 -20.81
N LEU A 8 -31.07 32.98 -20.66
CA LEU A 8 -31.04 31.62 -20.11
C LEU A 8 -30.23 30.66 -21.00
N ALA A 9 -30.38 30.78 -22.32
CA ALA A 9 -29.64 29.96 -23.29
C ALA A 9 -28.13 30.25 -23.27
N LEU A 10 -27.73 31.51 -23.04
CA LEU A 10 -26.32 31.89 -22.97
C LEU A 10 -25.65 31.42 -21.66
N SER A 11 -26.37 31.42 -20.54
CA SER A 11 -25.87 30.86 -19.27
C SER A 11 -25.70 29.34 -19.31
N LEU A 12 -26.58 28.62 -20.01
CA LEU A 12 -26.49 27.16 -20.20
C LEU A 12 -25.30 26.75 -21.09
N LEU A 13 -24.94 27.57 -22.08
CA LEU A 13 -23.78 27.34 -22.94
C LEU A 13 -22.44 27.60 -22.22
N LEU A 14 -22.39 28.55 -21.29
CA LEU A 14 -21.18 28.83 -20.49
C LEU A 14 -20.91 27.76 -19.42
N SER A 15 -21.94 27.09 -18.88
CA SER A 15 -21.75 25.96 -17.95
C SER A 15 -21.23 24.68 -18.60
N ALA A 16 -21.34 24.54 -19.94
CA ALA A 16 -20.84 23.38 -20.68
C ALA A 16 -19.33 23.48 -21.01
N ALA A 17 -18.72 24.66 -20.92
CA ALA A 17 -17.29 24.86 -21.16
C ALA A 17 -16.40 24.28 -20.04
N SER A 18 -16.96 24.08 -18.84
CA SER A 18 -16.27 23.49 -17.68
C SER A 18 -15.97 21.98 -17.81
N ALA A 19 -16.43 21.32 -18.89
CA ALA A 19 -16.18 19.90 -19.15
C ALA A 19 -14.82 19.61 -19.82
N TRP A 20 -13.99 20.64 -20.10
CA TRP A 20 -12.79 20.55 -20.93
C TRP A 20 -11.49 20.69 -20.12
N ALA A 21 -11.22 19.77 -19.20
CA ALA A 21 -9.86 19.48 -18.69
C ALA A 21 -9.82 18.22 -17.79
N GLN A 22 -10.68 17.22 -18.02
CA GLN A 22 -10.57 15.97 -17.28
C GLN A 22 -9.46 15.12 -17.92
N LEU A 23 -8.47 14.74 -17.11
CA LEU A 23 -7.44 13.81 -17.51
C LEU A 23 -8.07 12.49 -17.97
N LYS A 24 -7.66 12.03 -19.15
CA LYS A 24 -8.09 10.78 -19.76
C LYS A 24 -7.05 9.69 -19.53
N PRO A 25 -7.41 8.56 -18.91
CA PRO A 25 -6.53 7.40 -18.82
C PRO A 25 -5.99 6.98 -20.19
N TYR A 26 -4.72 6.60 -20.24
CA TYR A 26 -3.92 6.22 -21.40
C TYR A 26 -3.66 7.31 -22.44
N THR A 27 -4.35 8.45 -22.36
CA THR A 27 -4.08 9.63 -23.19
C THR A 27 -3.21 10.64 -22.43
N ASP A 28 -3.62 11.03 -21.22
CA ASP A 28 -2.96 12.07 -20.43
C ASP A 28 -2.11 11.48 -19.28
N TYR A 29 -2.42 10.24 -18.86
CA TYR A 29 -1.64 9.50 -17.86
C TYR A 29 -1.87 8.00 -17.97
N GLU A 30 -0.96 7.20 -17.42
CA GLU A 30 -1.14 5.75 -17.30
C GLU A 30 -0.67 5.19 -15.96
N PRO A 31 -1.41 4.23 -15.37
CA PRO A 31 -0.98 3.54 -14.15
C PRO A 31 0.07 2.47 -14.46
N SER A 32 1.01 2.27 -13.54
CA SER A 32 2.01 1.19 -13.61
C SER A 32 1.37 -0.20 -13.53
N GLN A 33 2.03 -1.18 -14.18
CA GLN A 33 1.73 -2.60 -13.96
C GLN A 33 2.08 -3.03 -12.52
N GLU A 34 3.20 -2.52 -12.01
CA GLU A 34 3.63 -2.71 -10.63
C GLU A 34 2.56 -2.23 -9.65
N VAL A 35 2.38 -2.99 -8.57
CA VAL A 35 1.47 -2.67 -7.47
C VAL A 35 2.29 -2.51 -6.20
N THR A 36 2.06 -1.42 -5.49
CA THR A 36 2.66 -1.19 -4.17
C THR A 36 1.59 -1.43 -3.11
N HIS A 37 1.82 -2.41 -2.24
CA HIS A 37 0.97 -2.66 -1.08
C HIS A 37 1.55 -1.93 0.12
N ILE A 38 0.74 -1.13 0.79
CA ILE A 38 1.13 -0.31 1.93
C ILE A 38 0.25 -0.67 3.12
N THR A 39 0.90 -0.99 4.26
CA THR A 39 0.24 -1.07 5.56
C THR A 39 0.69 0.12 6.40
N THR A 40 -0.26 0.91 6.88
CA THR A 40 -0.01 2.00 7.84
C THR A 40 -0.26 1.50 9.25
N VAL A 41 0.65 1.85 10.15
CA VAL A 41 0.70 1.32 11.51
C VAL A 41 0.92 2.47 12.48
N GLN A 42 0.06 2.56 13.49
CA GLN A 42 0.25 3.42 14.65
C GLN A 42 0.82 2.59 15.79
N VAL A 43 2.13 2.70 16.01
CA VAL A 43 2.81 2.10 17.16
C VAL A 43 2.58 2.98 18.38
N HIS A 44 2.29 2.34 19.52
CA HIS A 44 2.03 3.02 20.79
C HIS A 44 3.28 3.73 21.31
N ALA A 45 3.08 4.73 22.17
CA ALA A 45 4.17 5.53 22.71
C ALA A 45 5.22 4.66 23.39
N ASN A 46 6.50 4.92 23.08
CA ASN A 46 7.67 4.19 23.57
C ASN A 46 7.79 2.73 23.12
N MET A 47 6.97 2.26 22.16
CA MET A 47 7.01 0.88 21.67
C MET A 47 7.63 0.72 20.27
N ILE A 48 8.13 1.80 19.65
CA ILE A 48 8.65 1.77 18.27
C ILE A 48 9.81 0.79 18.14
N ASP A 49 10.82 0.87 18.99
CA ASP A 49 12.01 0.01 18.87
C ASP A 49 11.67 -1.47 19.09
N ASP A 50 10.86 -1.79 20.11
CA ASP A 50 10.39 -3.15 20.38
C ASP A 50 9.56 -3.70 19.20
N TYR A 51 8.71 -2.86 18.61
CA TYR A 51 7.95 -3.23 17.42
C TYR A 51 8.88 -3.48 16.23
N LEU A 52 9.89 -2.63 16.01
CA LEU A 52 10.87 -2.77 14.94
C LEU A 52 11.73 -4.04 15.09
N GLU A 53 12.17 -4.38 16.31
CA GLU A 53 12.82 -5.66 16.58
C GLU A 53 11.89 -6.84 16.25
N GLY A 54 10.64 -6.76 16.68
CA GLY A 54 9.63 -7.75 16.36
C GLY A 54 9.48 -7.97 14.86
N ILE A 55 9.24 -6.90 14.09
CA ILE A 55 9.01 -7.03 12.64
C ILE A 55 10.29 -7.39 11.89
N ARG A 56 11.48 -7.08 12.41
CA ARG A 56 12.75 -7.53 11.84
C ARG A 56 12.82 -9.06 11.78
N GLU A 57 12.39 -9.73 12.85
CA GLU A 57 12.41 -11.19 12.95
C GLU A 57 11.24 -11.88 12.25
N THR A 58 10.15 -11.16 11.97
CA THR A 58 8.93 -11.74 11.38
C THR A 58 8.70 -11.23 9.95
N TRP A 59 8.26 -9.98 9.80
CA TRP A 59 7.81 -9.39 8.54
C TRP A 59 8.99 -9.12 7.59
N VAL A 60 10.08 -8.53 8.06
CA VAL A 60 11.29 -8.28 7.24
C VAL A 60 11.93 -9.61 6.82
N ALA A 61 12.09 -10.54 7.76
CA ALA A 61 12.64 -11.85 7.47
C ALA A 61 11.79 -12.63 6.45
N SER A 62 10.45 -12.60 6.58
CA SER A 62 9.56 -13.27 5.64
C SER A 62 9.56 -12.60 4.25
N ASN A 63 9.60 -11.27 4.19
CA ASN A 63 9.70 -10.54 2.92
C ASN A 63 11.05 -10.75 2.22
N LYS A 64 12.15 -10.95 2.96
CA LYS A 64 13.43 -11.36 2.37
C LYS A 64 13.32 -12.68 1.62
N VAL A 65 12.71 -13.70 2.23
CA VAL A 65 12.46 -14.99 1.57
C VAL A 65 11.51 -14.83 0.39
N ALA A 66 10.43 -14.06 0.53
CA ALA A 66 9.50 -13.81 -0.56
C ALA A 66 10.17 -13.11 -1.76
N LYS A 67 11.12 -12.20 -1.50
CA LYS A 67 11.93 -11.53 -2.54
C LYS A 67 12.89 -12.49 -3.23
N GLU A 68 13.61 -13.31 -2.47
CA GLU A 68 14.52 -14.33 -3.01
C GLU A 68 13.80 -15.35 -3.90
N LEU A 69 12.52 -15.64 -3.60
CA LEU A 69 11.66 -16.50 -4.41
C LEU A 69 10.95 -15.78 -5.58
N GLY A 70 11.12 -14.46 -5.73
CA GLY A 70 10.47 -13.67 -6.78
C GLY A 70 8.95 -13.52 -6.63
N HIS A 71 8.43 -13.71 -5.41
CA HIS A 71 7.01 -13.50 -5.09
C HIS A 71 6.69 -12.00 -4.97
N ILE A 72 7.65 -11.23 -4.45
CA ILE A 72 7.63 -9.78 -4.40
C ILE A 72 8.87 -9.23 -5.11
N LYS A 73 8.76 -8.02 -5.65
CA LYS A 73 9.88 -7.28 -6.25
C LYS A 73 10.82 -6.74 -5.16
N ASP A 74 10.25 -6.08 -4.16
CA ASP A 74 11.00 -5.52 -3.03
C ASP A 74 10.10 -5.23 -1.81
N TYR A 75 10.69 -4.74 -0.73
CA TYR A 75 9.97 -4.23 0.44
C TYR A 75 10.73 -3.09 1.13
N ALA A 76 10.03 -2.26 1.90
CA ALA A 76 10.62 -1.19 2.69
C ALA A 76 9.85 -0.98 4.01
N VAL A 77 10.55 -0.43 5.00
CA VAL A 77 9.99 0.01 6.28
C VAL A 77 10.34 1.49 6.45
N TYR A 78 9.34 2.33 6.70
CA TYR A 78 9.52 3.74 7.01
C TYR A 78 9.00 4.03 8.41
N VAL A 79 9.70 4.89 9.14
CA VAL A 79 9.29 5.40 10.45
C VAL A 79 9.15 6.91 10.32
N SER A 80 8.09 7.48 10.89
CA SER A 80 7.90 8.93 10.92
C SER A 80 8.95 9.59 11.81
N GLU A 81 9.58 10.66 11.33
CA GLU A 81 10.44 11.52 12.16
C GLU A 81 9.62 12.36 13.18
N LEU A 82 8.29 12.37 13.03
CA LEU A 82 7.33 12.98 13.95
C LEU A 82 6.37 11.90 14.50
N PRO A 83 6.86 10.93 15.29
CA PRO A 83 6.11 9.70 15.61
C PRO A 83 4.90 9.92 16.53
N SER A 84 4.79 11.08 17.17
CA SER A 84 3.66 11.48 17.99
C SER A 84 2.58 12.26 17.23
N SER A 85 2.73 12.42 15.91
CA SER A 85 1.79 13.16 15.05
C SER A 85 1.14 12.25 14.00
N GLY A 86 -0.08 12.60 13.59
CA GLY A 86 -0.81 11.89 12.54
C GLY A 86 -1.44 10.58 12.98
N ASP A 87 -1.99 9.85 12.01
CA ASP A 87 -2.73 8.60 12.24
C ASP A 87 -1.84 7.35 12.20
N PHE A 88 -0.58 7.48 11.80
CA PHE A 88 0.40 6.39 11.76
C PHE A 88 1.81 6.93 11.95
N ASN A 89 2.70 6.09 12.48
CA ASN A 89 4.12 6.42 12.67
C ASN A 89 5.08 5.36 12.11
N VAL A 90 4.55 4.25 11.58
CA VAL A 90 5.29 3.24 10.81
C VAL A 90 4.53 2.90 9.53
N VAL A 91 5.26 2.73 8.44
CA VAL A 91 4.73 2.31 7.14
C VAL A 91 5.48 1.08 6.65
N LEU A 92 4.76 0.00 6.37
CA LEU A 92 5.29 -1.22 5.78
C LEU A 92 4.90 -1.25 4.29
N VAL A 93 5.89 -1.43 3.41
CA VAL A 93 5.68 -1.37 1.96
C VAL A 93 6.17 -2.64 1.31
N GLN A 94 5.34 -3.25 0.45
CA GLN A 94 5.71 -4.36 -0.43
C GLN A 94 5.50 -3.93 -1.88
N TYR A 95 6.48 -4.18 -2.73
CA TYR A 95 6.41 -3.91 -4.16
C TYR A 95 6.20 -5.22 -4.90
N PHE A 96 5.20 -5.29 -5.76
CA PHE A 96 4.91 -6.43 -6.62
C PHE A 96 5.15 -6.04 -8.08
N GLU A 97 5.68 -6.98 -8.88
CA GLU A 97 5.87 -6.78 -10.32
C GLU A 97 4.53 -6.52 -11.05
N SER A 98 3.46 -7.17 -10.59
CA SER A 98 2.12 -7.04 -11.15
C SER A 98 1.04 -7.48 -10.14
N ALA A 99 -0.22 -7.18 -10.44
CA ALA A 99 -1.36 -7.67 -9.64
C ALA A 99 -1.51 -9.20 -9.68
N GLU A 100 -0.97 -9.89 -10.68
CA GLU A 100 -1.02 -11.36 -10.78
C GLU A 100 -0.20 -12.03 -9.67
N LYS A 101 0.91 -11.40 -9.27
CA LYS A 101 1.76 -11.87 -8.17
C LYS A 101 1.03 -11.85 -6.82
N MET A 102 -0.01 -11.04 -6.69
CA MET A 102 -0.83 -10.92 -5.48
C MET A 102 -1.92 -11.99 -5.38
N GLN A 103 -2.23 -12.70 -6.47
CA GLN A 103 -3.25 -13.74 -6.44
C GLN A 103 -2.83 -14.92 -5.55
N PRO A 104 -3.78 -15.65 -4.95
CA PRO A 104 -3.47 -16.91 -4.28
C PRO A 104 -2.80 -17.90 -5.24
N SER A 105 -1.78 -18.61 -4.77
CA SER A 105 -1.11 -19.67 -5.53
C SER A 105 -0.57 -20.72 -4.58
N LYS A 106 -1.01 -21.97 -4.77
CA LYS A 106 -0.54 -23.10 -3.96
C LYS A 106 0.96 -23.32 -4.14
N GLU A 107 1.46 -23.25 -5.37
CA GLU A 107 2.90 -23.43 -5.64
C GLU A 107 3.76 -22.36 -4.98
N ARG A 108 3.36 -21.07 -5.02
CA ARG A 108 4.07 -20.02 -4.29
C ARG A 108 4.02 -20.25 -2.79
N TYR A 109 2.86 -20.64 -2.25
CA TYR A 109 2.74 -20.96 -0.83
C TYR A 109 3.66 -22.12 -0.43
N ASP A 110 3.64 -23.23 -1.16
CA ASP A 110 4.46 -24.41 -0.85
C ASP A 110 5.96 -24.08 -0.95
N ALA A 111 6.37 -23.35 -1.99
CA ALA A 111 7.75 -22.89 -2.15
C ALA A 111 8.18 -21.97 -1.01
N PHE A 112 7.31 -21.03 -0.61
CA PHE A 112 7.55 -20.16 0.53
C PHE A 112 7.70 -20.97 1.82
N MET A 113 6.77 -21.87 2.13
CA MET A 113 6.82 -22.66 3.37
C MET A 113 8.03 -23.58 3.43
N LYS A 114 8.47 -24.11 2.27
CA LYS A 114 9.70 -24.90 2.18
C LYS A 114 10.94 -24.06 2.50
N ALA A 115 11.01 -22.82 2.01
CA ALA A 115 12.14 -21.93 2.27
C ALA A 115 12.10 -21.29 3.67
N TRP A 116 10.90 -20.88 4.12
CA TRP A 116 10.65 -20.26 5.41
C TRP A 116 10.85 -21.24 6.56
N GLY A 117 10.34 -22.47 6.41
CA GLY A 117 10.51 -23.54 7.38
C GLY A 117 9.65 -23.41 8.64
N LYS A 118 9.36 -24.55 9.26
CA LYS A 118 8.48 -24.65 10.44
C LYS A 118 9.01 -23.90 11.67
N ALA A 119 10.32 -23.80 11.82
CA ALA A 119 10.93 -23.10 12.96
C ALA A 119 10.65 -21.59 12.91
N ASN A 120 10.83 -20.95 11.75
CA ASN A 120 10.52 -19.53 11.59
C ASN A 120 9.01 -19.27 11.65
N GLU A 121 8.18 -20.19 11.15
CA GLU A 121 6.73 -20.14 11.30
C GLU A 121 6.31 -20.16 12.78
N ALA A 122 6.84 -21.10 13.57
CA ALA A 122 6.54 -21.21 14.99
C ALA A 122 7.03 -19.99 15.77
N LYS A 123 8.26 -19.53 15.51
CA LYS A 123 8.83 -18.33 16.10
C LYS A 123 7.97 -17.10 15.80
N THR A 124 7.57 -16.92 14.55
CA THR A 124 6.71 -15.80 14.13
C THR A 124 5.38 -15.84 14.85
N ARG A 125 4.75 -17.02 14.93
CA ARG A 125 3.46 -17.19 15.62
C ARG A 125 3.52 -16.79 17.09
N GLU A 126 4.66 -16.99 17.75
CA GLU A 126 4.84 -16.56 19.13
C GLU A 126 5.00 -15.05 19.24
N LEU A 127 5.92 -14.46 18.45
CA LEU A 127 6.23 -13.03 18.50
C LEU A 127 5.02 -12.14 18.18
N VAL A 128 4.20 -12.52 17.19
CA VAL A 128 3.08 -11.68 16.74
C VAL A 128 1.95 -11.57 17.77
N LYS A 129 1.89 -12.46 18.77
CA LYS A 129 0.86 -12.40 19.84
C LYS A 129 0.92 -11.10 20.63
N ASN A 130 2.12 -10.53 20.77
CA ASN A 130 2.32 -9.29 21.52
C ASN A 130 2.10 -8.03 20.67
N TYR A 131 1.93 -8.16 19.34
CA TYR A 131 1.79 -6.99 18.47
C TYR A 131 0.56 -6.13 18.78
N PRO A 132 -0.64 -6.67 19.10
CA PRO A 132 -1.80 -5.85 19.45
C PRO A 132 -1.59 -4.97 20.68
N ALA A 133 -0.68 -5.33 21.58
CA ALA A 133 -0.33 -4.50 22.74
C ALA A 133 0.66 -3.38 22.41
N MET A 134 1.27 -3.40 21.22
CA MET A 134 2.28 -2.44 20.80
C MET A 134 1.79 -1.49 19.71
N ARG A 135 0.76 -1.86 18.95
CA ARG A 135 0.37 -1.11 17.76
C ARG A 135 -1.06 -1.38 17.30
N ASP A 136 -1.57 -0.42 16.54
CA ASP A 136 -2.79 -0.51 15.77
C ASP A 136 -2.49 -0.48 14.27
N ILE A 137 -3.19 -1.30 13.48
CA ILE A 137 -3.19 -1.16 12.01
C ILE A 137 -4.23 -0.10 11.67
N THR A 138 -3.79 0.96 11.00
CA THR A 138 -4.64 2.11 10.68
C THR A 138 -5.15 2.10 9.24
N GLY A 139 -4.55 1.27 8.38
CA GLY A 139 -5.02 1.12 7.00
C GLY A 139 -4.14 0.23 6.14
N GLU A 140 -4.74 -0.29 5.07
CA GLU A 140 -4.09 -1.07 4.02
C GLU A 140 -4.48 -0.53 2.64
N TYR A 141 -3.49 -0.36 1.77
CA TYR A 141 -3.67 0.31 0.47
C TYR A 141 -2.93 -0.43 -0.63
N GLN A 142 -3.55 -0.52 -1.81
CA GLN A 142 -2.90 -0.94 -3.04
C GLN A 142 -2.79 0.24 -3.98
N LEU A 143 -1.55 0.65 -4.27
CA LEU A 143 -1.26 1.82 -5.07
C LEU A 143 -0.59 1.42 -6.38
N ARG A 144 -0.87 2.20 -7.43
CA ARG A 144 -0.14 2.16 -8.70
C ARG A 144 0.49 3.52 -8.92
N ARG A 145 1.73 3.54 -9.38
CA ARG A 145 2.38 4.80 -9.78
C ARG A 145 1.69 5.31 -11.04
N ILE A 146 1.33 6.59 -11.05
CA ILE A 146 0.83 7.27 -12.24
C ILE A 146 2.00 7.93 -12.97
N SER A 147 2.13 7.65 -14.26
CA SER A 147 3.00 8.38 -15.17
C SER A 147 2.16 9.31 -16.02
N PHE A 148 2.43 10.62 -15.97
CA PHE A 148 1.80 11.60 -16.85
C PHE A 148 2.49 11.60 -18.22
N LYS A 149 1.71 11.89 -19.27
CA LYS A 149 2.19 12.00 -20.66
C LYS A 149 2.36 13.45 -21.07
#